data_AF-A0A944AEZ3-F1
#
_entry.id   AF-A0A944AEZ3-F1
#
_cell.length_a   1.000
_cell.length_b   1.000
_cell.length_c   1.000
_cell.angle_alpha   90.00
_cell.angle_beta   90.00
_cell.angle_gamma   90.00
#
_symmetry.space_group_name_H-M   'P 1'
#
loop_
_entity.id
_entity.type
_entity.pdbx_description
1 polymer ?
#
loop_
_entity_poly.entity_id
_entity_poly.type
_entity_poly.pdbx_seq_one_letter_code
_entity_poly.pdbx_strand_id
1 'polypeptide(L)' 'IIAGQVGIAGHLTIADNTTIGAQAGVIGNVRKSGEKLLGMPAIDINNYMRSYAVFRRNGK' A
#
# COMPACT_ATOMS: atom_id res chain seq x y z
N ILE A 1 10.22 5.38 2.11
CA ILE A 1 9.36 6.57 2.23
C ILE A 1 8.05 6.17 2.88
N ILE A 2 7.65 6.86 3.94
CA ILE A 2 6.34 6.68 4.60
C ILE A 2 5.62 8.02 4.50
N ALA A 3 4.50 8.07 3.77
CA ALA A 3 3.74 9.31 3.59
C ALA A 3 2.85 9.62 4.80
N GLY A 4 2.10 10.72 4.73
CA GLY A 4 1.24 11.18 5.82
C GLY A 4 0.15 10.16 6.20
N GLN A 5 -0.12 10.06 7.51
CA GLN A 5 -1.18 9.22 8.08
C GLN A 5 -1.14 7.74 7.66
N VAL A 6 0.06 7.18 7.44
CA VAL A 6 0.20 5.73 7.19
C VAL A 6 0.05 4.96 8.51
N GLY A 7 -0.75 3.89 8.47
CA GLY A 7 -0.82 2.90 9.54
C GLY A 7 0.03 1.68 9.22
N ILE A 8 0.86 1.23 10.16
CA ILE A 8 1.69 0.02 10.03
C ILE A 8 1.47 -0.84 11.27
N ALA A 9 1.11 -2.10 11.09
CA ALA A 9 0.99 -3.04 12.20
C ALA A 9 2.37 -3.32 12.84
N GLY A 10 2.37 -3.66 14.13
CA GLY A 10 3.61 -4.00 14.85
C GLY A 10 4.21 -5.34 14.39
N HIS A 11 5.49 -5.55 14.73
CA HIS A 11 6.24 -6.79 14.43
C HIS A 11 6.39 -7.12 12.94
N LEU A 12 6.43 -6.09 12.09
CA LEU A 12 6.65 -6.23 10.66
C LEU A 12 8.07 -5.83 10.27
N THR A 13 8.62 -6.55 9.30
CA THR A 13 9.81 -6.15 8.56
C THR A 13 9.40 -5.48 7.26
N ILE A 14 9.96 -4.30 7.00
CA ILE A 14 9.75 -3.53 5.78
C ILE A 14 11.06 -3.50 5.00
N ALA A 15 11.03 -3.95 3.75
CA ALA A 15 12.20 -3.96 2.89
C ALA A 15 12.72 -2.54 2.59
N ASP A 16 14.01 -2.47 2.28
CA ASP A 16 14.65 -1.20 1.91
C ASP A 16 13.99 -0.57 0.68
N ASN A 17 14.05 0.76 0.58
CA ASN A 17 13.50 1.52 -0.55
C ASN A 17 11.98 1.33 -0.76
N THR A 18 11.25 0.77 0.21
CA THR A 18 9.78 0.73 0.14
C THR A 18 9.19 2.13 0.26
N THR A 19 8.20 2.42 -0.58
CA THR A 19 7.39 3.64 -0.54
C THR A 19 5.96 3.30 -0.19
N ILE A 20 5.44 3.87 0.89
CA ILE A 20 4.06 3.66 1.35
C ILE A 20 3.30 4.98 1.17
N GLY A 21 2.26 4.96 0.34
CA GLY A 21 1.42 6.12 0.02
C GLY A 21 0.58 6.59 1.21
N ALA A 22 0.09 7.84 1.16
CA ALA A 22 -0.65 8.44 2.26
C ALA A 22 -1.91 7.62 2.59
N GLN A 23 -2.27 7.57 3.87
CA GLN A 23 -3.45 6.84 4.36
C GLN A 23 -3.46 5.33 4.04
N ALA A 24 -2.31 4.73 3.72
CA ALA A 24 -2.22 3.29 3.52
C ALA A 24 -2.15 2.52 4.85
N GLY A 25 -2.60 1.26 4.84
CA GLY A 25 -2.59 0.35 5.99
C GLY A 25 -1.77 -0.91 5.74
N VAL A 26 -0.55 -0.98 6.27
CA VAL A 26 0.35 -2.14 6.13
C VAL A 26 0.07 -3.17 7.23
N ILE A 27 -0.45 -4.33 6.83
CA ILE A 27 -0.85 -5.42 7.74
C ILE A 27 0.07 -6.65 7.69
N GLY A 28 1.16 -6.60 6.91
CA GLY A 28 2.08 -7.72 6.73
C GLY A 28 3.46 -7.29 6.25
N ASN A 29 4.43 -8.21 6.31
CA ASN A 29 5.82 -7.95 5.92
C ASN A 29 5.93 -7.51 4.46
N VAL A 30 6.75 -6.49 4.21
CA VAL A 30 7.16 -6.09 2.85
C VAL A 30 8.52 -6.71 2.60
N ARG A 31 8.58 -7.70 1.71
CA ARG A 31 9.79 -8.52 1.52
C ARG A 31 10.67 -8.04 0.37
N LYS A 32 10.12 -7.29 -0.58
CA LYS A 32 10.81 -6.88 -1.79
C LYS A 32 11.21 -5.41 -1.73
N SER A 33 12.49 -5.15 -1.96
CA SER A 33 13.01 -3.79 -2.01
C SER A 33 12.40 -3.00 -3.17
N GLY A 34 12.17 -1.70 -2.96
CA GLY A 34 11.67 -0.79 -3.99
C GLY A 34 10.16 -0.87 -4.26
N GLU A 35 9.40 -1.61 -3.44
CA GLU A 35 7.95 -1.68 -3.60
C GLU A 35 7.26 -0.34 -3.33
N LYS A 36 6.19 -0.07 -4.08
CA LYS A 36 5.33 1.10 -3.94
C LYS A 36 3.94 0.62 -3.55
N LEU A 37 3.51 0.92 -2.33
CA LEU A 37 2.30 0.38 -1.72
C LEU A 37 1.26 1.46 -1.49
N LEU A 38 -0.01 1.12 -1.69
CA LEU A 38 -1.16 2.02 -1.49
C LEU A 38 -2.41 1.25 -1.05
N GLY A 39 -3.33 1.95 -0.39
CA GLY A 39 -4.62 1.41 0.04
C GLY A 39 -4.61 0.80 1.44
N MET A 40 -5.78 0.31 1.85
CA MET A 40 -5.98 -0.38 3.12
C MET A 40 -6.84 -1.63 2.87
N PRO A 41 -6.25 -2.84 2.90
CA PRO A 41 -4.84 -3.14 3.14
C PRO A 41 -3.90 -2.63 2.02
N ALA A 42 -2.66 -2.32 2.39
CA ALA A 42 -1.66 -1.81 1.46
C ALA A 42 -1.21 -2.92 0.49
N ILE A 43 -1.35 -2.65 -0.81
CA ILE A 43 -0.95 -3.54 -1.91
C ILE A 43 -0.13 -2.76 -2.95
N ASP A 44 0.46 -3.45 -3.94
CA ASP A 44 1.16 -2.78 -5.05
C ASP A 44 0.29 -1.68 -5.68
N ILE A 45 0.91 -0.51 -5.88
CA ILE A 45 0.22 0.69 -6.35
C ILE A 45 -0.50 0.47 -7.68
N ASN A 46 0.06 -0.31 -8.61
CA ASN A 46 -0.58 -0.53 -9.91
C ASN A 46 -1.80 -1.43 -9.77
N ASN A 47 -1.74 -2.43 -8.88
CA ASN A 47 -2.88 -3.27 -8.56
C ASN A 47 -3.98 -2.45 -7.89
N TYR A 48 -3.63 -1.57 -6.93
CA TYR A 48 -4.60 -0.67 -6.31
C TYR A 48 -5.29 0.22 -7.34
N MET A 49 -4.52 0.88 -8.22
CA MET A 49 -5.08 1.78 -9.23
C MET A 49 -5.99 1.05 -10.22
N ARG A 50 -5.63 -0.16 -10.66
CA ARG A 50 -6.50 -1.00 -11.52
C ARG A 50 -7.80 -1.38 -10.81
N SER A 51 -7.71 -1.87 -9.57
CA SER A 51 -8.88 -2.23 -8.77
C SER A 51 -9.78 -1.02 -8.52
N TYR A 52 -9.19 0.14 -8.24
CA TYR A 52 -9.93 1.38 -8.04
C TYR A 52 -10.63 1.86 -9.32
N ALA A 53 -9.99 1.73 -10.48
CA ALA A 53 -10.61 2.05 -11.76
C ALA A 53 -11.84 1.15 -12.04
N VAL A 54 -11.74 -0.15 -11.75
CA VAL A 54 -12.88 -1.08 -11.85
C VAL A 54 -13.96 -0.74 -10.83
N PHE A 55 -13.58 -0.43 -9.58
CA PHE A 55 -14.50 0.00 -8.53
C PHE A 55 -15.26 1.25 -8.95
N ARG A 56 -14.60 2.28 -9.49
CA ARG A 56 -15.29 3.48 -9.99
C ARG A 56 -16.18 3.23 -11.20
N ARG A 57 -15.88 2.20 -12.00
CA ARG A 57 -16.68 1.86 -13.18
C ARG A 57 -17.96 1.09 -12.80
N ASN A 58 -17.87 0.23 -11.79
CA ASN A 58 -18.93 -0.72 -11.45
C ASN A 58 -19.65 -0.38 -10.13
N GLY A 59 -19.00 0.35 -9.23
CA GLY A 59 -19.64 1.00 -8.09
C GLY A 59 -20.29 2.28 -8.58
N LYS A 60 -21.59 2.42 -8.32
CA LYS A 60 -22.30 3.69 -8.54
C LYS A 60 -21.60 4.83 -7.81
#